data_AF-A0A8S2X4N1-F1
#
_entry.id   AF-A0A8S2X4N1-F1
#
_cell.length_a   1.000
_cell.length_b   1.000
_cell.length_c   1.000
_cell.angle_alpha   90.00
_cell.angle_beta   90.00
_cell.angle_gamma   90.00
#
_symmetry.space_group_name_H-M   'P 1'
#
loop_
_entity.id
_entity.type
_entity.pdbx_description
1 polymer ?
#
loop_
_entity_poly.entity_id
_entity_poly.type
_entity_poly.pdbx_seq_one_letter_code
_entity_poly.pdbx_strand_id
1 'polypeptide(L)'
;MFFSLGFDVKEHYKDFGGDAAAHAAPTNDLQGVRALNTIDLEGLHTLGTAVVDYRGMRVTAQTIVPGILEKEQEQSVVYGSTDFGKTCVTNEKYKELLEKVSAMLKIKPHTIKTEKGDVVELLTAVECKGIVGNDGRHYLLDLLRMMPPDLNYLP
;
A
#
# COMPACT_ATOMS: atom_id res chain seq x y z
N MET A 1 -5.20 -0.82 16.98
CA MET A 1 -4.91 0.46 16.29
C MET A 1 -3.41 0.63 16.25
N PHE A 2 -2.86 0.90 15.06
CA PHE A 2 -1.45 1.18 14.83
C PHE A 2 -1.29 2.67 14.51
N PHE A 3 -0.21 3.29 15.00
CA PHE A 3 0.08 4.70 14.78
C PHE A 3 1.45 4.86 14.14
N SER A 4 1.55 5.67 13.10
CA SER A 4 2.81 6.05 12.47
C SER A 4 2.91 7.57 12.37
N LEU A 5 4.16 8.07 12.45
CA LEU A 5 4.46 9.48 12.37
C LEU A 5 4.97 9.81 10.95
N GLY A 6 4.50 10.90 10.37
CA GLY A 6 4.93 11.40 9.06
C GLY A 6 6.24 12.18 9.09
N PHE A 7 7.29 11.61 9.69
CA PHE A 7 8.67 12.14 9.67
C PHE A 7 9.58 11.21 8.91
N ASP A 8 10.67 11.73 8.34
CA ASP A 8 11.64 10.89 7.67
C ASP A 8 12.54 10.16 8.68
N VAL A 9 12.05 9.01 9.14
CA VAL A 9 12.78 8.16 10.08
C VAL A 9 13.72 7.25 9.30
N LYS A 10 15.01 7.25 9.65
CA LYS A 10 16.09 6.47 9.02
C LYS A 10 16.39 6.86 7.56
N GLU A 11 16.18 8.12 7.19
CA GLU A 11 16.51 8.66 5.86
C GLU A 11 15.81 7.92 4.69
N HIS A 12 14.62 7.38 4.93
CA HIS A 12 13.86 6.63 3.95
C HIS A 12 13.42 7.50 2.76
N TYR A 13 13.14 8.78 3.02
CA TYR A 13 12.71 9.75 2.03
C TYR A 13 13.81 10.74 1.64
N LYS A 14 15.07 10.54 2.06
CA LYS A 14 16.18 11.47 1.83
C LYS A 14 16.36 11.85 0.36
N ASP A 15 16.31 10.86 -0.53
CA ASP A 15 16.44 11.07 -1.98
C ASP A 15 15.13 11.57 -2.64
N PHE A 16 14.05 11.67 -1.87
CA PHE A 16 12.70 12.01 -2.33
C PHE A 16 12.14 13.30 -1.73
N GLY A 17 12.94 14.08 -1.00
CA GLY A 17 12.52 15.36 -0.39
C GLY A 17 12.46 15.35 1.14
N GLY A 18 12.93 14.28 1.80
CA GLY A 18 13.06 14.16 3.24
C GLY A 18 11.73 14.32 3.98
N ASP A 19 11.73 15.14 5.02
CA ASP A 19 10.54 15.37 5.87
C ASP A 19 9.32 15.88 5.08
N ALA A 20 9.50 16.66 4.02
CA ALA A 20 8.39 17.13 3.21
C ALA A 20 7.67 15.96 2.51
N ALA A 21 8.44 14.99 1.99
CA ALA A 21 7.90 13.79 1.38
C ALA A 21 7.28 12.84 2.41
N ALA A 22 7.94 12.66 3.56
CA ALA A 22 7.40 11.88 4.67
C ALA A 22 6.08 12.46 5.20
N HIS A 23 5.94 13.79 5.20
CA HIS A 23 4.71 14.48 5.57
C HIS A 23 3.61 14.33 4.50
N ALA A 24 3.95 14.35 3.22
CA ALA A 24 2.98 14.19 2.13
C ALA A 24 2.47 12.74 2.00
N ALA A 25 3.33 11.75 2.25
CA ALA A 25 3.06 10.34 1.99
C ALA A 25 1.77 9.80 2.65
N PRO A 26 1.48 10.07 3.95
CA PRO A 26 0.22 9.65 4.57
C PRO A 26 -1.05 10.14 3.86
N THR A 27 -1.03 11.35 3.29
CA THR A 27 -2.18 11.88 2.57
C THR A 27 -2.42 11.11 1.29
N ASN A 28 -1.35 10.80 0.55
CA ASN A 28 -1.44 10.03 -0.69
C ASN A 28 -1.89 8.60 -0.44
N ASP A 29 -1.41 7.96 0.63
CA ASP A 29 -1.92 6.66 1.08
C ASP A 29 -3.44 6.72 1.39
N LEU A 30 -3.87 7.74 2.13
CA LEU A 30 -5.29 7.96 2.42
C LEU A 30 -6.12 8.18 1.14
N GLN A 31 -5.59 8.84 0.09
CA GLN A 31 -6.28 8.96 -1.19
C GLN A 31 -6.44 7.59 -1.87
N GLY A 32 -5.42 6.73 -1.81
CA GLY A 32 -5.51 5.34 -2.29
C GLY A 32 -6.60 4.56 -1.55
N VAL A 33 -6.66 4.67 -0.22
CA VAL A 33 -7.72 4.06 0.61
C VAL A 33 -9.10 4.57 0.19
N ARG A 34 -9.26 5.88 0.01
CA ARG A 34 -10.53 6.49 -0.42
C ARG A 34 -10.96 6.02 -1.81
N ALA A 35 -10.02 5.88 -2.74
CA ALA A 35 -10.31 5.39 -4.09
C ALA A 35 -10.82 3.95 -4.08
N LEU A 36 -10.17 3.05 -3.34
CA LEU A 36 -10.64 1.67 -3.20
C LEU A 36 -12.00 1.58 -2.49
N ASN A 37 -12.22 2.39 -1.45
CA ASN A 37 -13.51 2.43 -0.75
C ASN A 37 -14.62 3.03 -1.63
N THR A 38 -14.29 3.91 -2.58
CA THR A 38 -15.26 4.46 -3.54
C THR A 38 -15.62 3.43 -4.60
N ILE A 39 -14.66 2.60 -5.00
CA ILE A 39 -14.88 1.46 -5.89
C ILE A 39 -15.80 0.42 -5.22
N ASP A 40 -15.64 0.22 -3.91
CA ASP A 40 -16.45 -0.70 -3.09
C ASP A 40 -16.51 -2.12 -3.69
N LEU A 41 -15.35 -2.64 -4.09
CA LEU A 41 -15.24 -3.96 -4.70
C LEU A 41 -15.43 -5.06 -3.64
N GLU A 42 -16.46 -5.88 -3.81
CA GLU A 42 -16.70 -7.03 -2.96
C GLU A 42 -15.47 -7.96 -2.89
N GLY A 43 -15.08 -8.31 -1.66
CA GLY A 43 -13.96 -9.21 -1.38
C GLY A 43 -12.61 -8.53 -1.23
N LEU A 44 -12.47 -7.24 -1.56
CA LEU A 44 -11.26 -6.46 -1.34
C LEU A 44 -11.49 -5.39 -0.28
N HIS A 45 -10.65 -5.36 0.74
CA HIS A 45 -10.83 -4.49 1.91
C HIS A 45 -9.60 -3.60 2.09
N THR A 46 -9.80 -2.44 2.72
CA THR A 46 -8.73 -1.57 3.19
C THR A 46 -8.76 -1.49 4.70
N LEU A 47 -7.72 -0.90 5.30
CA LEU A 47 -7.74 -0.55 6.71
C LEU A 47 -8.57 0.71 6.95
N GLY A 48 -9.19 0.80 8.12
CA GLY A 48 -9.69 2.06 8.62
C GLY A 48 -8.51 3.00 8.85
N THR A 49 -8.38 4.02 8.02
CA THR A 49 -7.23 4.95 8.02
C THR A 49 -7.72 6.37 8.33
N ALA A 50 -7.07 7.01 9.30
CA ALA A 50 -7.24 8.43 9.60
C ALA A 50 -5.87 9.11 9.60
N VAL A 51 -5.80 10.31 9.02
CA VAL A 51 -4.61 11.17 9.06
C VAL A 51 -4.98 12.43 9.85
N VAL A 52 -4.18 12.74 10.86
CA VAL A 52 -4.42 13.86 11.78
C VAL A 52 -3.16 14.69 11.90
N ASP A 53 -3.29 16.00 11.72
CA ASP A 53 -2.25 16.96 12.03
C ASP A 53 -2.47 17.51 13.44
N TYR A 54 -1.51 17.28 14.34
CA TYR A 54 -1.57 17.72 15.73
C TYR A 54 -0.23 18.32 16.16
N ARG A 55 -0.24 19.59 16.59
CA ARG A 55 0.95 20.35 17.02
C ARG A 55 2.12 20.32 16.03
N GLY A 56 1.81 20.39 14.73
CA GLY A 56 2.81 20.34 13.66
C GLY A 56 3.35 18.93 13.37
N MET A 57 2.77 17.90 13.98
CA MET A 57 3.08 16.51 13.70
C MET A 57 1.94 15.87 12.92
N ARG A 58 2.26 15.20 11.82
CA ARG A 58 1.31 14.36 11.09
C ARG A 58 1.33 12.95 11.64
N VAL A 59 0.16 12.43 11.98
CA VAL A 59 -0.02 11.09 12.53
C VAL A 59 -1.03 10.33 11.67
N THR A 60 -0.62 9.15 11.21
CA THR A 60 -1.55 8.18 10.60
C THR A 60 -1.99 7.20 11.68
N ALA A 61 -3.29 6.98 11.77
CA ALA A 61 -3.90 6.01 12.65
C ALA A 61 -4.62 4.97 11.80
N GLN A 62 -4.23 3.70 11.93
CA GLN A 62 -4.77 2.60 11.12
C GLN A 62 -5.32 1.48 11.99
N THR A 63 -6.42 0.86 11.55
CA THR A 63 -6.84 -0.44 12.09
C THR A 63 -5.78 -1.50 11.77
N ILE A 64 -5.81 -2.63 12.47
CA ILE A 64 -4.88 -3.74 12.20
C ILE A 64 -5.61 -4.82 11.41
N VAL A 65 -4.89 -5.49 10.50
CA VAL A 65 -5.41 -6.72 9.89
C VAL A 65 -5.59 -7.76 11.00
N PRO A 66 -6.76 -8.42 11.12
CA PRO A 66 -6.96 -9.45 12.14
C PRO A 66 -5.93 -10.58 12.00
N GLY A 67 -5.28 -10.94 13.10
CA GLY A 67 -4.25 -11.99 13.14
C GLY A 67 -2.81 -11.52 12.92
N ILE A 68 -2.58 -10.32 12.38
CA ILE A 68 -1.24 -9.88 11.92
C ILE A 68 -0.16 -9.83 13.02
N LEU A 69 -0.56 -9.79 14.29
CA LEU A 69 0.34 -9.78 15.44
C LEU A 69 0.57 -11.18 16.04
N GLU A 70 -0.11 -12.21 15.54
CA GLU A 70 0.03 -13.58 15.98
C GLU A 70 1.26 -14.22 15.32
N LYS A 71 2.10 -14.88 16.12
CA LYS A 71 3.40 -15.42 15.68
C LYS A 71 3.30 -16.49 14.58
N GLU A 72 2.14 -17.12 14.42
CA GLU A 72 1.91 -18.16 13.41
C GLU A 72 1.69 -17.59 12.00
N GLN A 73 1.55 -16.26 11.84
CA GLN A 73 1.34 -15.56 10.57
C GLN A 73 2.59 -14.84 10.00
N GLU A 74 3.81 -15.31 10.29
CA GLU A 74 5.07 -14.64 9.89
C GLU A 74 5.27 -14.42 8.37
N GLN A 75 4.43 -14.97 7.49
CA GLN A 75 4.42 -14.72 6.04
C GLN A 75 3.06 -14.25 5.53
N SER A 76 2.55 -13.16 6.11
CA SER A 76 1.20 -12.65 5.84
C SER A 76 1.04 -11.95 4.49
N VAL A 77 2.13 -11.51 3.86
CA VAL A 77 2.09 -10.85 2.54
C VAL A 77 2.03 -11.89 1.44
N VAL A 78 0.93 -11.89 0.69
CA VAL A 78 0.66 -12.82 -0.42
C VAL A 78 0.61 -12.12 -1.78
N TYR A 79 0.74 -10.80 -1.81
CA TYR A 79 0.85 -10.01 -3.03
C TYR A 79 1.72 -8.77 -2.78
N GLY A 80 2.65 -8.47 -3.69
CA GLY A 80 3.58 -7.35 -3.61
C GLY A 80 4.93 -7.70 -2.97
N SER A 81 5.62 -6.68 -2.46
CA SER A 81 6.98 -6.82 -1.91
C SER A 81 7.14 -6.15 -0.55
N THR A 82 7.95 -6.74 0.31
CA THR A 82 8.35 -6.17 1.61
C THR A 82 9.76 -5.58 1.61
N ASP A 83 10.53 -5.79 0.53
CA ASP A 83 11.96 -5.50 0.43
C ASP A 83 12.29 -4.68 -0.83
N PHE A 84 11.35 -3.84 -1.26
CA PHE A 84 11.48 -2.92 -2.40
C PHE A 84 11.75 -3.62 -3.73
N GLY A 85 11.10 -4.77 -3.95
CA GLY A 85 11.12 -5.52 -5.20
C GLY A 85 12.26 -6.53 -5.33
N LYS A 86 13.10 -6.71 -4.30
CA LYS A 86 14.12 -7.77 -4.30
C LYS A 86 13.46 -9.15 -4.35
N THR A 87 12.40 -9.32 -3.58
CA THR A 87 11.44 -10.42 -3.68
C THR A 87 10.04 -9.87 -3.93
N CYS A 88 9.23 -10.63 -4.65
CA CYS A 88 7.85 -10.26 -4.93
C CYS A 88 7.01 -11.52 -5.00
N VAL A 89 5.83 -11.47 -4.40
CA VAL A 89 4.86 -12.56 -4.40
C VAL A 89 3.59 -12.11 -5.11
N THR A 90 2.90 -13.06 -5.73
CA THR A 90 1.60 -12.85 -6.34
C THR A 90 0.66 -13.97 -5.93
N ASN A 91 -0.63 -13.68 -5.95
CA ASN A 91 -1.68 -14.61 -5.59
C ASN A 91 -2.82 -14.48 -6.60
N GLU A 92 -3.37 -15.61 -7.07
CA GLU A 92 -4.40 -15.64 -8.09
C GLU A 92 -5.67 -14.88 -7.69
N LYS A 93 -6.06 -14.96 -6.41
CA LYS A 93 -7.24 -14.24 -5.91
C LYS A 93 -7.01 -12.73 -5.92
N TYR A 94 -5.81 -12.29 -5.54
CA TYR A 94 -5.44 -10.87 -5.65
C TYR A 94 -5.39 -10.42 -7.11
N LYS A 95 -4.88 -11.25 -8.03
CA LYS A 95 -4.87 -10.92 -9.46
C LYS A 95 -6.30 -10.67 -9.96
N GLU A 96 -7.23 -11.57 -9.67
CA GLU A 96 -8.64 -11.44 -10.04
C GLU A 96 -9.30 -10.15 -9.48
N LEU A 97 -9.05 -9.85 -8.20
CA LEU A 97 -9.59 -8.64 -7.56
C LEU A 97 -8.97 -7.36 -8.15
N LEU A 98 -7.65 -7.36 -8.32
CA LEU A 98 -6.89 -6.19 -8.74
C LEU A 98 -7.01 -5.91 -10.24
N GLU A 99 -7.37 -6.89 -11.07
CA GLU A 99 -7.73 -6.66 -12.48
C GLU A 99 -8.97 -5.76 -12.59
N LYS A 100 -9.97 -5.96 -11.71
CA LYS A 100 -11.17 -5.10 -11.66
C LYS A 100 -10.80 -3.69 -11.19
N VAL A 101 -10.03 -3.59 -10.12
CA VAL A 101 -9.54 -2.30 -9.58
C VAL A 101 -8.73 -1.54 -10.62
N SER A 102 -7.76 -2.19 -11.26
CA SER A 102 -6.87 -1.56 -12.23
C SER A 102 -7.64 -1.04 -13.45
N ALA A 103 -8.66 -1.78 -13.91
CA ALA A 103 -9.52 -1.34 -15.01
C ALA A 103 -10.34 -0.08 -14.65
N MET A 104 -10.79 0.04 -13.40
CA MET A 104 -11.52 1.21 -12.89
C MET A 104 -10.62 2.42 -12.68
N LEU A 105 -9.43 2.21 -12.08
CA LEU A 105 -8.44 3.25 -11.84
C LEU A 105 -7.54 3.56 -13.04
N LYS A 106 -7.73 2.86 -14.17
CA LYS A 106 -6.91 2.99 -15.39
C LYS A 106 -5.42 2.72 -15.14
N ILE A 107 -5.13 1.80 -14.22
CA ILE A 107 -3.78 1.35 -13.93
C ILE A 107 -3.38 0.30 -14.97
N LYS A 108 -2.25 0.52 -15.63
CA LYS A 108 -1.70 -0.42 -16.61
C LYS A 108 -0.97 -1.57 -15.89
N PRO A 109 -1.25 -2.85 -16.21
CA PRO A 109 -0.44 -3.96 -15.75
C PRO A 109 1.02 -3.78 -16.19
N HIS A 110 1.95 -4.14 -15.32
CA HIS A 110 3.38 -3.99 -15.58
C HIS A 110 4.17 -5.11 -14.93
N THR A 111 5.38 -5.34 -15.43
CA THR A 111 6.27 -6.37 -14.92
C THR A 111 7.45 -5.77 -14.18
N ILE A 112 7.81 -6.38 -13.06
CA ILE A 112 9.08 -6.10 -12.37
C ILE A 112 10.02 -7.29 -12.53
N LYS A 113 11.32 -7.02 -12.41
CA LYS A 113 12.35 -8.07 -12.35
C LYS A 113 12.90 -8.12 -10.93
N THR A 114 12.80 -9.29 -10.29
CA THR A 114 13.32 -9.50 -8.93
C THR A 114 14.84 -9.62 -8.96
N GLU A 115 15.48 -9.57 -7.77
CA GLU A 115 16.92 -9.75 -7.65
C GLU A 115 17.37 -11.15 -8.11
N LYS A 116 16.49 -12.16 -7.99
CA LYS A 116 16.71 -13.53 -8.49
C LYS A 116 16.51 -13.67 -9.99
N GLY A 117 16.03 -12.62 -10.67
CA GLY A 117 15.80 -12.59 -12.11
C GLY A 117 14.40 -13.00 -12.56
N ASP A 118 13.50 -13.29 -11.61
CA ASP A 118 12.11 -13.64 -11.92
C ASP A 118 11.37 -12.42 -12.46
N VAL A 119 10.50 -12.64 -13.45
CA VAL A 119 9.64 -11.61 -14.00
C VAL A 119 8.24 -11.79 -13.42
N VAL A 120 7.78 -10.79 -12.67
CA VAL A 120 6.49 -10.83 -11.96
C VAL A 120 5.60 -9.72 -12.47
N GLU A 121 4.39 -10.07 -12.91
CA GLU A 121 3.36 -9.11 -13.32
C GLU A 121 2.59 -8.59 -12.09
N LEU A 122 2.41 -7.27 -12.01
CA LEU A 122 1.69 -6.56 -10.97
C LEU A 122 0.64 -5.61 -11.57
N LEU A 123 -0.39 -5.37 -10.78
CA LEU A 123 -1.54 -4.50 -11.12
C LEU A 123 -1.59 -3.24 -10.23
N THR A 124 -0.58 -3.05 -9.39
CA THR A 124 -0.42 -1.99 -8.39
C THR A 124 1.05 -1.63 -8.29
N ALA A 125 1.40 -0.61 -7.50
CA ALA A 125 2.80 -0.40 -7.12
C ALA A 125 3.37 -1.63 -6.41
N VAL A 126 4.68 -1.86 -6.57
CA VAL A 126 5.42 -2.98 -5.96
C VAL A 126 5.39 -2.97 -4.43
N GLU A 127 5.26 -1.78 -3.85
CA GLU A 127 5.18 -1.55 -2.40
C GLU A 127 3.80 -1.91 -1.83
N CYS A 128 2.74 -1.99 -2.66
CA CYS A 128 1.41 -2.35 -2.19
C CYS A 128 1.38 -3.79 -1.70
N LYS A 129 0.77 -4.02 -0.54
CA LYS A 129 0.77 -5.34 0.10
C LYS A 129 -0.62 -5.92 0.16
N GLY A 130 -0.78 -7.13 -0.37
CA GLY A 130 -1.97 -7.95 -0.15
C GLY A 130 -1.75 -8.88 1.04
N ILE A 131 -2.64 -8.82 2.02
CA ILE A 131 -2.62 -9.64 3.24
C ILE A 131 -3.98 -10.31 3.43
N VAL A 132 -4.00 -11.58 3.84
CA VAL A 132 -5.24 -12.27 4.22
C VAL A 132 -5.34 -12.28 5.74
N GLY A 133 -6.41 -11.70 6.29
CA GLY A 133 -6.63 -11.70 7.74
C GLY A 133 -7.10 -13.08 8.23
N ASN A 134 -6.97 -13.34 9.53
CA ASN A 134 -7.51 -14.54 10.19
C ASN A 134 -9.05 -14.65 10.08
N ASP A 135 -9.71 -13.57 9.68
CA ASP A 135 -11.14 -13.54 9.34
C ASP A 135 -11.44 -13.96 7.89
N GLY A 136 -10.43 -14.36 7.11
CA GLY A 136 -10.54 -14.76 5.71
C GLY A 136 -10.70 -13.60 4.72
N ARG A 137 -10.66 -12.34 5.19
CA ARG A 137 -10.79 -11.16 4.32
C ARG A 137 -9.45 -10.78 3.69
N HIS A 138 -9.51 -10.29 2.46
CA HIS A 138 -8.35 -9.84 1.69
C HIS A 138 -8.19 -8.33 1.87
N TYR A 139 -7.04 -7.91 2.40
CA TYR A 139 -6.71 -6.53 2.70
C TYR A 139 -5.60 -6.03 1.77
N LEU A 140 -5.80 -4.87 1.14
CA LEU A 140 -4.76 -4.17 0.39
C LEU A 140 -4.27 -2.94 1.18
N LEU A 141 -2.95 -2.84 1.32
CA LEU A 141 -2.26 -1.82 2.13
C LEU A 141 -1.14 -1.14 1.31
N ASP A 142 -0.55 -0.10 1.90
CA ASP A 142 0.59 0.65 1.35
C ASP A 142 0.25 1.23 -0.04
N LEU A 143 -0.75 2.12 -0.09
CA LEU A 143 -1.39 2.62 -1.30
C LEU A 143 -0.83 3.97 -1.78
N LEU A 144 0.29 4.41 -1.20
CA LEU A 144 0.98 5.67 -1.49
C LEU A 144 1.12 5.97 -2.99
N ARG A 145 1.40 4.96 -3.81
CA ARG A 145 1.62 5.08 -5.27
C ARG A 145 0.51 4.46 -6.11
N MET A 146 -0.71 4.42 -5.59
CA MET A 146 -1.87 3.92 -6.32
C MET A 146 -2.33 4.91 -7.41
N MET A 147 -2.11 6.21 -7.20
CA MET A 147 -2.40 7.24 -8.19
C MET A 147 -1.13 7.58 -9.00
N PRO A 148 -1.26 7.89 -10.29
CA PRO A 148 -0.13 8.32 -11.09
C PRO A 148 0.47 9.62 -10.49
N PRO A 149 1.80 9.78 -10.51
CA PRO A 149 2.41 11.03 -10.12
C PRO A 149 1.92 12.15 -11.05
N ASP A 150 1.35 13.20 -10.48
CA ASP A 150 0.94 14.38 -11.23
C ASP A 150 2.11 15.37 -11.32
N LEU A 151 2.69 15.49 -12.52
CA LEU A 151 3.78 16.42 -12.82
C LEU A 151 3.37 17.89 -12.62
N ASN A 152 2.08 18.21 -12.68
CA ASN A 152 1.54 19.55 -12.47
C ASN A 152 1.04 19.78 -11.04
N TYR A 153 1.26 18.82 -10.12
CA TYR A 153 0.88 18.99 -8.74
C TYR A 153 1.67 20.15 -8.11
N LEU A 154 0.97 21.26 -7.87
CA LEU A 154 1.49 22.37 -7.09
C LEU A 154 1.12 22.12 -5.62
N PRO A 155 2.11 22.04 -4.71
CA PRO A 155 1.87 21.81 -3.28
C PRO A 155 1.16 22.97 -2.58
#